data_AF-C9JBH1-F1
#
_entry.id   AF-C9JBH1-F1
#
_cell.length_a   1.000
_cell.length_b   1.000
_cell.length_c   1.000
_cell.angle_alpha   90.00
_cell.angle_beta   90.00
_cell.angle_gamma   90.00
#
_symmetry.space_group_name_H-M   'P 1'
#
loop_
_entity.id
_entity.type
_entity.pdbx_description
1 polymer ?
#
loop_
_entity_poly.entity_id
_entity_poly.type
_entity_poly.pdbx_seq_one_letter_code
_entity_poly.pdbx_strand_id
1 'polypeptide(L)' 'MAGASVKVAVRVRPFNSREMSRDSKCIIQMSGSTTTIV' A
#
# COMPACT_ATOMS: atom_id res chain seq x y z
N MET A 1 27.31 16.17 -0.94
CA MET A 1 26.08 15.70 -1.60
C MET A 1 24.90 16.41 -0.97
N ALA A 2 24.45 17.53 -1.56
CA ALA A 2 23.15 18.09 -1.20
C ALA A 2 22.10 17.13 -1.78
N GLY A 3 21.73 16.10 -1.02
CA GLY A 3 20.79 15.08 -1.44
C GLY A 3 19.40 15.69 -1.51
N ALA A 4 18.86 15.85 -2.73
CA ALA A 4 17.48 16.27 -2.90
C ALA A 4 16.55 15.29 -2.17
N SER A 5 15.75 15.80 -1.24
CA SER A 5 14.73 15.01 -0.54
C SER A 5 13.57 14.73 -1.50
N VAL A 6 13.60 13.58 -2.18
CA VAL A 6 12.53 13.15 -3.07
C VAL A 6 11.29 12.79 -2.23
N LYS A 7 10.15 13.40 -2.55
CA LYS A 7 8.87 13.07 -1.93
C LYS A 7 8.28 11.84 -2.62
N VAL A 8 7.90 10.85 -1.85
CA VAL A 8 7.26 9.62 -2.35
C VAL A 8 5.89 9.48 -1.70
N ALA A 9 4.91 9.01 -2.47
CA ALA A 9 3.57 8.70 -2.00
C ALA A 9 3.17 7.31 -2.48
N VAL A 10 2.36 6.62 -1.67
CA VAL A 10 1.84 5.28 -1.97
C VAL A 10 0.31 5.35 -1.96
N ARG A 11 -0.33 4.76 -2.96
CA ARG A 11 -1.79 4.64 -3.04
C ARG A 11 -2.17 3.17 -3.04
N VAL A 12 -2.84 2.74 -1.98
CA VAL A 12 -3.43 1.40 -1.91
C VAL A 12 -4.83 1.47 -2.52
N ARG A 13 -5.14 0.55 -3.44
CA ARG A 13 -6.50 0.40 -3.99
C ARG A 13 -7.25 -0.67 -3.18
N PRO A 14 -8.58 -0.53 -3.03
CA PRO A 14 -9.39 -1.61 -2.48
C PRO A 14 -9.37 -2.84 -3.41
N PHE A 15 -9.78 -3.97 -2.85
CA PHE A 15 -10.04 -5.17 -3.63
C PHE A 15 -11.23 -4.98 -4.56
N ASN A 16 -11.08 -5.50 -5.77
CA ASN A 16 -12.17 -5.61 -6.73
C ASN A 16 -12.98 -6.88 -6.49
N SER A 17 -14.13 -7.01 -7.17
CA SER A 17 -15.04 -8.14 -7.00
C SER A 17 -14.38 -9.50 -7.19
N ARG A 18 -13.38 -9.61 -8.09
CA ARG A 18 -12.65 -10.86 -8.34
C ARG A 18 -11.74 -11.24 -7.18
N GLU A 19 -11.13 -10.26 -6.52
CA GLU A 19 -10.27 -10.50 -5.36
C GLU A 19 -11.09 -10.87 -4.14
N MET A 20 -12.25 -10.22 -3.96
CA MET A 20 -13.21 -10.58 -2.90
C MET A 20 -13.80 -11.98 -3.13
N SER A 21 -14.15 -12.34 -4.37
CA SER A 21 -14.75 -13.65 -4.68
C SER A 21 -13.78 -14.82 -4.53
N ARG A 22 -12.48 -14.56 -4.44
CA ARG A 22 -11.44 -15.58 -4.29
C ARG A 22 -10.81 -15.58 -2.89
N ASP A 23 -11.42 -14.85 -1.94
CA ASP A 23 -10.91 -14.69 -0.58
C ASP A 23 -9.43 -14.29 -0.55
N SER A 24 -9.02 -13.40 -1.46
CA SER A 24 -7.64 -12.94 -1.55
C SER A 24 -7.20 -12.30 -0.24
N LYS A 25 -6.00 -12.64 0.25
CA LYS A 25 -5.45 -12.05 1.47
C LYS A 25 -4.96 -10.62 1.21
N CYS A 26 -5.43 -9.66 2.00
CA CYS A 26 -4.82 -8.33 2.06
C CYS A 26 -3.53 -8.41 2.87
N ILE A 27 -2.39 -8.16 2.21
CA ILE A 27 -1.04 -8.20 2.82
C ILE A 27 -0.45 -6.81 3.07
N ILE A 28 -1.25 -5.76 2.82
CA ILE A 28 -0.82 -4.37 2.98
C ILE A 28 -1.53 -3.79 4.19
N GLN A 29 -0.74 -3.29 5.14
CA GLN A 29 -1.22 -2.52 6.28
C GLN A 29 -0.73 -1.08 6.17
N MET A 30 -1.57 -0.13 6.58
CA MET A 30 -1.18 1.27 6.70
C MET A 30 -1.24 1.68 8.16
N SER A 31 -0.18 2.35 8.63
CA SER A 31 -0.10 3.01 9.92
C SER A 31 0.25 4.48 9.69
N GLY A 32 -0.75 5.35 9.77
CA GLY A 32 -0.60 6.76 9.39
C GLY A 32 -0.18 6.89 7.92
N SER A 33 0.95 7.54 7.67
CA SER A 33 1.55 7.71 6.33
C SER A 33 2.52 6.59 5.94
N THR A 34 2.75 5.61 6.82
CA THR A 34 3.66 4.49 6.58
C THR A 34 2.88 3.25 6.16
N THR A 35 3.35 2.59 5.11
CA THR A 35 2.76 1.34 4.60
C THR A 35 3.72 0.18 4.87
N THR A 36 3.20 -0.96 5.33
CA THR A 36 3.98 -2.15 5.67
C THR A 36 3.37 -3.39 5.04
N ILE A 37 4.22 -4.34 4.66
CA ILE A 37 3.81 -5.66 4.14
C ILE A 37 3.76 -6.64 5.32
N VAL A 38 2.68 -7.40 5.43
CA VAL A 38 2.41 -8.36 6.53
C VAL A 38 2.13 -9.77 6.05
#